data_AF-W7WAP2-F1
#
_entry.id   AF-W7WAP2-F1
#
_cell.length_a   1.000
_cell.length_b   1.000
_cell.length_c   1.000
_cell.angle_alpha   90.00
_cell.angle_beta   90.00
_cell.angle_gamma   90.00
#
_symmetry.space_group_name_H-M   'P 1'
#
loop_
_entity.id
_entity.type
_entity.pdbx_description
1 polymer ?
#
loop_
_entity_poly.entity_id
_entity_poly.type
_entity_poly.pdbx_seq_one_letter_code
_entity_poly.pdbx_strand_id
1 'polypeptide(L)'
;MELEAVIAGLKLGPAEAPWLRVAELRADLSIESLWRLAPVLERVLVREPQIELERQAIGRYNITPMLEALAKQPPAPPDAKPARFALNNIRLEGGRIHIVDRVSRSEHHVEGLQIGVPFVSNLPSQVTIDVEPLLDARVNGSHLQVQGKTQPFAEGRRSHVDVSWQQLDVPRWVEAFAPLLPQALPIDVLRGQLDLRLAIGFEQRPAPAAPLLRIAGSATLSQMQTVVPAQGARVAVERLAIEGLDLQPLERKAIVGAIRLQAPQLEVDLPRLTAAGPAPTGKDRLVLSDAPASAASAAGGAASAPAVAGDADGWQWRVDKLELAEGRVLLTEPAWPQGQALTPITLAVSGLDARPDAPPATLALSLVDAQGAKVQVDGTLSVAARNARLKATWPASSRPLGSRRGRRCFQCAWWGPTWRCRRRPRSARRAGPSAKAPYSSRDWKCSRSVPPRRLRRRRHARQLASSPSQTRRRTGCACRGST
;
A
#
# COMPACT_ATOMS: atom_id res chain seq x y z
N MET A 1 -43.79 -5.01 31.79
CA MET A 1 -43.16 -6.14 32.51
C MET A 1 -42.06 -6.65 31.58
N GLU A 2 -40.82 -6.65 32.05
CA GLU A 2 -39.67 -7.16 31.32
C GLU A 2 -39.31 -8.52 31.92
N LEU A 3 -38.93 -9.48 31.09
CA LEU A 3 -38.44 -10.79 31.52
C LEU A 3 -36.91 -10.74 31.49
N GLU A 4 -36.26 -10.78 32.66
CA GLU A 4 -34.79 -10.84 32.75
C GLU A 4 -34.34 -12.30 32.84
N ALA A 5 -33.41 -12.69 31.98
CA ALA A 5 -32.72 -13.97 32.03
C ALA A 5 -31.24 -13.73 32.36
N VAL A 6 -30.75 -14.34 33.44
CA VAL A 6 -29.33 -14.27 33.86
C VAL A 6 -28.73 -15.67 33.87
N ILE A 7 -27.62 -15.84 33.15
CA ILE A 7 -26.83 -17.07 33.15
C ILE A 7 -25.44 -16.72 33.65
N ALA A 8 -25.03 -17.32 34.77
CA ALA A 8 -23.70 -17.13 35.34
C ALA A 8 -22.79 -18.34 35.04
N GLY A 9 -21.52 -18.07 34.74
CA GLY A 9 -20.48 -19.10 34.60
C GLY A 9 -20.69 -20.05 33.42
N LEU A 10 -21.24 -19.57 32.29
CA LEU A 10 -21.43 -20.37 31.09
C LEU A 10 -20.09 -20.87 30.56
N LYS A 11 -20.00 -22.16 30.24
CA LYS A 11 -18.84 -22.79 29.60
C LYS A 11 -19.32 -23.58 28.38
N LEU A 12 -18.68 -23.38 27.24
CA LEU A 12 -18.93 -24.15 26.01
C LEU A 12 -17.63 -24.78 25.52
N GLY A 13 -17.71 -26.05 25.11
CA GLY A 13 -16.58 -26.83 24.60
C GLY A 13 -16.24 -28.03 25.50
N PRO A 14 -15.10 -28.70 25.23
CA PRO A 14 -14.61 -29.81 26.03
C PRO A 14 -14.46 -29.44 27.52
N ALA A 15 -14.76 -30.38 28.42
CA ALA A 15 -14.72 -30.12 29.87
C ALA A 15 -13.34 -29.64 30.37
N GLU A 16 -12.27 -30.16 29.78
CA GLU A 16 -10.89 -29.83 30.15
C GLU A 16 -10.39 -28.52 29.51
N ALA A 17 -10.90 -28.19 28.32
CA ALA A 17 -10.46 -27.04 27.52
C ALA A 17 -11.65 -26.37 26.82
N PRO A 18 -12.51 -25.65 27.57
CA PRO A 18 -13.67 -24.97 26.99
C PRO A 18 -13.21 -23.84 26.05
N TRP A 19 -13.89 -23.72 24.91
CA TRP A 19 -13.62 -22.72 23.88
C TRP A 19 -14.19 -21.35 24.22
N LEU A 20 -15.28 -21.32 24.99
CA LEU A 20 -15.91 -20.09 25.48
C LEU A 20 -16.19 -20.24 26.97
N ARG A 21 -15.80 -19.24 27.75
CA ARG A 21 -16.28 -19.03 29.12
C ARG A 21 -16.93 -17.65 29.19
N VAL A 22 -18.06 -17.52 29.86
CA VAL A 22 -18.71 -16.23 30.09
C VAL A 22 -19.03 -16.13 31.57
N ALA A 23 -18.58 -15.06 32.22
CA ALA A 23 -18.85 -14.86 33.65
C ALA A 23 -20.34 -14.61 33.90
N GLU A 24 -20.94 -13.73 33.10
CA GLU A 24 -22.37 -13.43 33.17
C GLU A 24 -22.91 -13.11 31.77
N LEU A 25 -24.02 -13.74 31.41
CA LEU A 25 -24.85 -13.38 30.27
C LEU A 25 -26.21 -12.96 30.80
N ARG A 26 -26.59 -11.70 30.55
CA ARG A 26 -27.90 -11.14 30.92
C ARG A 26 -28.63 -10.73 29.66
N ALA A 27 -29.88 -11.17 29.54
CA ALA A 27 -30.75 -10.84 28.43
C ALA A 27 -32.11 -10.37 28.95
N ASP A 28 -32.49 -9.16 28.55
CA ASP A 28 -33.81 -8.59 28.86
C ASP A 28 -34.73 -8.85 27.67
N LEU A 29 -35.80 -9.59 27.89
CA LEU A 29 -36.79 -9.98 26.89
C LEU A 29 -38.04 -9.12 27.07
N SER A 30 -38.49 -8.50 25.98
CA SER A 30 -39.74 -7.75 25.99
C SER A 30 -40.93 -8.70 26.05
N ILE A 31 -41.93 -8.43 26.89
CA ILE A 31 -43.19 -9.20 26.88
C ILE A 31 -43.93 -9.06 25.54
N GLU A 32 -43.70 -7.98 24.78
CA GLU A 32 -44.22 -7.86 23.41
C GLU A 32 -43.79 -9.02 22.50
N SER A 33 -42.68 -9.70 22.83
CA SER A 33 -42.22 -10.90 22.12
C SER A 33 -43.24 -12.04 22.14
N LEU A 34 -43.96 -12.19 23.26
CA LEU A 34 -45.02 -13.20 23.41
C LEU A 34 -46.25 -12.86 22.56
N TRP A 35 -46.56 -11.58 22.38
CA TRP A 35 -47.73 -11.11 21.63
C TRP A 35 -47.47 -10.98 20.12
N ARG A 36 -46.22 -10.66 19.72
CA ARG A 36 -45.82 -10.49 18.30
C ARG A 36 -45.20 -11.75 17.68
N LEU A 37 -45.06 -12.84 18.44
CA LEU A 37 -44.40 -14.08 18.02
C LEU A 37 -42.99 -13.86 17.43
N ALA A 38 -42.30 -12.81 17.89
CA ALA A 38 -40.98 -12.41 17.41
C ALA A 38 -40.10 -12.11 18.64
N PRO A 39 -38.93 -12.73 18.79
CA PRO A 39 -38.05 -12.44 19.91
C PRO A 39 -37.54 -10.99 19.83
N VAL A 40 -37.95 -10.16 20.78
CA VAL A 40 -37.47 -8.79 20.97
C VAL A 40 -36.58 -8.77 22.21
N LEU A 41 -35.27 -8.64 21.99
CA LEU A 41 -34.25 -8.55 23.04
C LEU A 41 -33.95 -7.06 23.27
N GLU A 42 -34.31 -6.55 24.44
CA GLU A 42 -34.16 -5.14 24.80
C GLU A 42 -32.75 -4.79 25.29
N ARG A 43 -32.04 -5.79 25.80
CA ARG A 43 -30.67 -5.66 26.27
C ARG A 43 -29.99 -7.02 26.24
N VAL A 44 -28.75 -7.04 25.78
CA VAL A 44 -27.87 -8.20 25.93
C VAL A 44 -26.57 -7.71 26.52
N LEU A 45 -26.23 -8.19 27.71
CA LEU A 45 -24.98 -7.90 28.40
C LEU A 45 -24.17 -9.18 28.55
N VAL A 46 -22.95 -9.17 28.04
CA VAL A 46 -21.98 -10.26 28.14
C VAL A 46 -20.78 -9.76 28.94
N ARG A 47 -20.63 -10.22 30.18
CA ARG A 47 -19.50 -9.87 31.04
C ARG A 47 -18.39 -10.91 30.95
N GLU A 48 -17.18 -10.42 30.77
CA GLU A 48 -15.92 -11.15 30.74
C GLU A 48 -15.94 -12.42 29.88
N PRO A 49 -16.40 -12.36 28.60
CA PRO A 49 -16.28 -13.51 27.73
C PRO A 49 -14.81 -13.82 27.47
N GLN A 50 -14.43 -15.08 27.62
CA GLN A 50 -13.09 -15.61 27.36
C GLN A 50 -13.19 -16.61 26.22
N ILE A 51 -12.56 -16.29 25.11
CA ILE A 51 -12.59 -17.10 23.89
C ILE A 51 -11.20 -17.70 23.66
N GLU A 52 -11.16 -19.01 23.48
CA GLU A 52 -9.95 -19.78 23.15
C GLU A 52 -10.09 -20.30 21.71
N LEU A 53 -9.34 -19.71 20.78
CA LEU A 53 -9.36 -20.09 19.37
C LEU A 53 -8.00 -20.65 18.97
N GLU A 54 -7.99 -21.85 18.43
CA GLU A 54 -6.77 -22.49 17.95
C GLU A 54 -6.93 -22.89 16.49
N ARG A 55 -6.09 -22.33 15.60
CA ARG A 55 -5.96 -22.80 14.22
C ARG A 55 -4.96 -23.95 14.18
N GLN A 56 -5.49 -25.15 13.94
CA GLN A 56 -4.74 -26.40 13.98
C GLN A 56 -4.12 -26.74 12.62
N ALA A 57 -4.84 -26.45 11.54
CA ALA A 57 -4.38 -26.64 10.16
C ALA A 57 -5.06 -25.62 9.21
N ILE A 58 -4.68 -25.64 7.93
CA ILE A 58 -5.36 -24.82 6.91
C ILE A 58 -6.85 -25.21 6.89
N GLY A 59 -7.73 -24.24 7.17
CA GLY A 59 -9.18 -24.45 7.21
C GLY A 59 -9.72 -25.18 8.44
N ARG A 60 -8.88 -25.54 9.43
CA ARG A 60 -9.30 -26.31 10.60
C ARG A 60 -8.94 -25.61 11.91
N TYR A 61 -9.94 -25.48 12.77
CA TYR A 61 -9.86 -24.86 14.09
C TYR A 61 -10.34 -25.85 15.17
N ASN A 62 -10.01 -25.59 16.43
CA ASN A 62 -10.56 -26.32 17.58
C ASN A 62 -12.10 -26.33 17.61
N ILE A 63 -12.74 -25.27 17.10
CA ILE A 63 -14.21 -25.16 16.99
C ILE A 63 -14.82 -25.83 15.75
N THR A 64 -14.02 -26.32 14.79
CA THR A 64 -14.53 -26.91 13.54
C THR A 64 -15.55 -28.04 13.77
N PRO A 65 -15.36 -28.99 14.71
CA PRO A 65 -16.35 -30.05 14.96
C PRO A 65 -17.73 -29.52 15.35
N MET A 66 -17.78 -28.39 16.08
CA MET A 66 -19.03 -27.73 16.44
C MET A 66 -19.68 -27.10 15.21
N LEU A 67 -18.91 -26.39 14.39
CA LEU A 67 -19.42 -25.79 13.15
C LEU A 67 -19.99 -26.86 12.20
N GLU A 68 -19.30 -27.99 12.06
CA GLU A 68 -19.78 -29.12 11.26
C GLU A 68 -21.06 -29.77 11.83
N ALA A 69 -21.20 -29.83 13.16
CA ALA A 69 -22.42 -30.32 13.80
C ALA A 69 -23.61 -29.38 13.56
N LEU A 70 -23.40 -28.06 13.65
CA LEU A 70 -24.44 -27.06 13.34
C LEU A 70 -24.83 -27.10 11.85
N ALA A 71 -23.87 -27.29 10.95
CA ALA A 71 -24.13 -27.37 9.51
C ALA A 71 -24.95 -28.61 9.10
N LYS A 72 -25.01 -29.65 9.94
CA LYS A 72 -25.83 -30.86 9.70
C LYS A 72 -27.30 -30.68 10.12
N GLN A 73 -27.69 -29.55 10.72
CA GLN A 73 -29.09 -29.28 11.03
C GLN A 73 -29.89 -29.06 9.73
N PRO A 74 -31.13 -29.58 9.64
CA PRO A 74 -31.94 -29.44 8.45
C PRO A 74 -32.17 -27.95 8.14
N PRO A 75 -32.08 -27.53 6.87
CA PRO A 75 -32.34 -26.15 6.49
C PRO A 75 -33.78 -25.77 6.85
N ALA A 76 -33.97 -24.50 7.22
CA ALA A 76 -35.31 -23.97 7.45
C ALA A 76 -36.18 -24.15 6.19
N PRO A 77 -37.50 -24.39 6.34
CA PRO A 77 -38.41 -24.54 5.20
C PRO A 77 -38.29 -23.35 4.23
N PRO A 78 -38.28 -23.59 2.90
CA PRO A 78 -38.09 -22.54 1.89
C PRO A 78 -39.17 -21.45 1.92
N ASP A 79 -40.33 -21.72 2.51
CA ASP A 79 -41.45 -20.78 2.64
C ASP A 79 -41.49 -20.04 4.00
N ALA A 80 -40.45 -20.15 4.83
CA ALA A 80 -40.38 -19.42 6.09
C ALA A 80 -40.12 -17.92 5.86
N LYS A 81 -41.05 -17.06 6.31
CA LYS A 81 -40.84 -15.61 6.34
C LYS A 81 -39.60 -15.29 7.19
N PRO A 82 -38.76 -14.30 6.80
CA PRO A 82 -37.59 -13.91 7.60
C PRO A 82 -38.02 -13.59 9.04
N ALA A 83 -37.30 -14.17 10.01
CA ALA A 83 -37.52 -13.85 11.40
C ALA A 83 -37.34 -12.34 11.62
N ARG A 84 -38.35 -11.69 12.18
CA ARG A 84 -38.26 -10.30 12.62
C ARG A 84 -37.58 -10.28 13.97
N PHE A 85 -36.59 -9.41 14.14
CA PHE A 85 -35.88 -9.27 15.40
C PHE A 85 -35.53 -7.80 15.64
N ALA A 86 -35.52 -7.43 16.91
CA ALA A 86 -34.91 -6.20 17.37
C ALA A 86 -33.97 -6.55 18.52
N LEU A 87 -32.71 -6.18 18.36
CA LEU A 87 -31.64 -6.33 19.33
C LEU A 87 -31.25 -4.93 19.77
N ASN A 88 -31.58 -4.59 21.00
CA ASN A 88 -31.27 -3.29 21.57
C ASN A 88 -30.14 -3.46 22.58
N ASN A 89 -29.27 -2.44 22.67
CA ASN A 89 -28.27 -2.28 23.72
C ASN A 89 -27.39 -3.51 23.97
N ILE A 90 -26.71 -3.99 22.92
CA ILE A 90 -25.72 -5.07 23.07
C ILE A 90 -24.46 -4.48 23.71
N ARG A 91 -24.08 -5.01 24.87
CA ARG A 91 -22.85 -4.68 25.58
C ARG A 91 -22.04 -5.92 25.85
N LEU A 92 -20.77 -5.87 25.47
CA LEU A 92 -19.75 -6.81 25.85
C LEU A 92 -18.72 -6.05 26.68
N GLU A 93 -18.41 -6.54 27.87
CA GLU A 93 -17.51 -5.86 28.81
C GLU A 93 -16.40 -6.80 29.27
N GLY A 94 -15.14 -6.35 29.25
CA GLY A 94 -14.01 -7.09 29.82
C GLY A 94 -13.66 -8.39 29.09
N GLY A 95 -14.00 -8.51 27.80
CA GLY A 95 -13.73 -9.72 27.03
C GLY A 95 -12.24 -9.99 26.81
N ARG A 96 -11.91 -11.26 26.65
CA ARG A 96 -10.57 -11.76 26.34
C ARG A 96 -10.66 -12.76 25.20
N ILE A 97 -9.77 -12.63 24.23
CA ILE A 97 -9.64 -13.59 23.13
C ILE A 97 -8.18 -14.00 23.07
N HIS A 98 -7.95 -15.30 23.17
CA HIS A 98 -6.65 -15.90 22.93
C HIS A 98 -6.72 -16.69 21.62
N ILE A 99 -5.84 -16.34 20.69
CA ILE A 99 -5.77 -16.95 19.36
C ILE A 99 -4.40 -17.57 19.20
N VAL A 100 -4.34 -18.87 18.98
CA VAL A 100 -3.11 -19.60 18.67
C VAL A 100 -3.19 -20.13 17.25
N ASP A 101 -2.31 -19.67 16.36
CA ASP A 101 -2.21 -20.17 14.99
C ASP A 101 -0.95 -21.01 14.81
N ARG A 102 -1.12 -22.33 14.77
CA ARG A 102 -0.02 -23.29 14.57
C ARG A 102 0.55 -23.26 13.16
N VAL A 103 -0.24 -22.81 12.17
CA VAL A 103 0.19 -22.77 10.76
C VAL A 103 1.10 -21.58 10.52
N SER A 104 0.75 -20.41 11.05
CA SER A 104 1.60 -19.21 10.96
C SER A 104 2.61 -19.09 12.10
N ARG A 105 2.55 -19.98 13.11
CA ARG A 105 3.35 -19.93 14.34
C ARG A 105 3.22 -18.59 15.06
N SER A 106 1.99 -18.07 15.07
CA SER A 106 1.65 -16.81 15.70
C SER A 106 0.65 -17.02 16.83
N GLU A 107 0.68 -16.10 17.78
CA GLU A 107 -0.23 -16.07 18.92
C GLU A 107 -0.71 -14.63 19.08
N HIS A 108 -1.98 -14.45 19.40
CA HIS A 108 -2.58 -13.14 19.60
C HIS A 108 -3.44 -13.11 20.85
N HIS A 109 -3.32 -12.03 21.61
CA HIS A 109 -4.12 -11.77 22.79
C HIS A 109 -4.92 -10.50 22.57
N VAL A 110 -6.23 -10.59 22.74
CA VAL A 110 -7.14 -9.45 22.83
C VAL A 110 -7.59 -9.37 24.27
N GLU A 111 -7.37 -8.23 24.91
CA GLU A 111 -7.68 -8.02 26.32
C GLU A 111 -8.57 -6.80 26.52
N GLY A 112 -9.44 -6.88 27.52
CA GLY A 112 -10.33 -5.79 27.89
C GLY A 112 -11.32 -5.41 26.78
N LEU A 113 -11.68 -6.37 25.92
CA LEU A 113 -12.59 -6.17 24.80
C LEU A 113 -13.91 -5.61 25.32
N GLN A 114 -14.25 -4.44 24.81
CA GLN A 114 -15.52 -3.78 25.03
C GLN A 114 -16.19 -3.59 23.68
N ILE A 115 -17.45 -4.03 23.59
CA ILE A 115 -18.27 -3.78 22.41
C ILE A 115 -19.57 -3.16 22.89
N GLY A 116 -19.88 -1.97 22.39
CA GLY A 116 -21.18 -1.32 22.59
C GLY A 116 -21.86 -1.19 21.25
N VAL A 117 -23.00 -1.84 21.06
CA VAL A 117 -23.87 -1.60 19.90
C VAL A 117 -25.24 -1.17 20.42
N PRO A 118 -25.59 0.12 20.35
CA PRO A 118 -26.78 0.64 21.02
C PRO A 118 -28.09 0.11 20.41
N PHE A 119 -28.15 -0.20 19.12
CA PHE A 119 -29.40 -0.63 18.48
C PHE A 119 -29.18 -1.33 17.13
N VAL A 120 -29.78 -2.51 16.91
CA VAL A 120 -29.88 -3.20 15.61
C VAL A 120 -31.29 -3.77 15.46
N SER A 121 -32.09 -3.23 14.54
CA SER A 121 -33.46 -3.70 14.29
C SER A 121 -33.74 -3.79 12.79
N ASN A 122 -34.42 -4.87 12.37
CA ASN A 122 -34.93 -5.01 11.01
C ASN A 122 -36.42 -4.62 10.88
N LEU A 123 -36.96 -3.85 11.83
CA LEU A 123 -38.36 -3.42 11.85
C LEU A 123 -38.60 -2.16 10.97
N PRO A 124 -39.68 -2.12 10.16
CA PRO A 124 -39.95 -1.02 9.22
C PRO A 124 -40.08 0.38 9.84
N SER A 125 -40.41 0.49 11.13
CA SER A 125 -40.59 1.76 11.84
C SER A 125 -39.31 2.32 12.48
N GLN A 126 -38.16 1.62 12.39
CA GLN A 126 -36.93 1.96 13.12
C GLN A 126 -35.71 2.18 12.20
N VAL A 127 -35.98 2.53 10.93
CA VAL A 127 -35.03 2.63 9.81
C VAL A 127 -34.14 3.89 9.86
N THR A 128 -34.41 4.85 10.75
CA THR A 128 -33.73 6.17 10.79
C THR A 128 -33.01 6.45 12.13
N ILE A 129 -32.57 5.41 12.85
CA ILE A 129 -31.89 5.57 14.14
C ILE A 129 -30.37 5.58 13.92
N ASP A 130 -29.70 6.62 14.41
CA ASP A 130 -28.24 6.68 14.48
C ASP A 130 -27.73 5.65 15.49
N VAL A 131 -26.83 4.79 15.05
CA VAL A 131 -26.18 3.79 15.90
C VAL A 131 -24.73 4.20 16.11
N GLU A 132 -24.31 4.24 17.37
CA GLU A 132 -22.94 4.57 17.75
C GLU A 132 -22.19 3.31 18.22
N PRO A 133 -21.65 2.49 17.31
CA PRO A 133 -20.86 1.34 17.72
C PRO A 133 -19.55 1.79 18.38
N LEU A 134 -19.18 1.12 19.46
CA LEU A 134 -17.89 1.23 20.13
C LEU A 134 -17.23 -0.15 20.16
N LEU A 135 -15.95 -0.19 19.81
CA LEU A 135 -15.04 -1.28 20.07
C LEU A 135 -13.78 -0.70 20.72
N ASP A 136 -13.42 -1.21 21.90
CA ASP A 136 -12.20 -0.85 22.60
C ASP A 136 -11.51 -2.12 23.09
N ALA A 137 -10.22 -2.29 22.80
CA ALA A 137 -9.45 -3.44 23.24
C ALA A 137 -7.95 -3.16 23.23
N ARG A 138 -7.18 -3.98 23.95
CA ARG A 138 -5.74 -4.11 23.73
C ARG A 138 -5.47 -5.36 22.92
N VAL A 139 -4.98 -5.20 21.69
CA VAL A 139 -4.58 -6.31 20.82
C VAL A 139 -3.07 -6.41 20.88
N ASN A 140 -2.55 -7.49 21.46
CA ASN A 140 -1.11 -7.74 21.61
C ASN A 140 -0.39 -6.62 22.40
N GLY A 141 -1.09 -5.99 23.34
CA GLY A 141 -0.61 -4.83 24.10
C GLY A 141 -0.90 -3.47 23.46
N SER A 142 -1.19 -3.43 22.15
CA SER A 142 -1.50 -2.20 21.40
C SER A 142 -2.98 -1.82 21.57
N HIS A 143 -3.26 -0.57 21.96
CA HIS A 143 -4.64 -0.10 22.16
C HIS A 143 -5.34 0.19 20.84
N LEU A 144 -6.44 -0.50 20.58
CA LEU A 144 -7.32 -0.32 19.44
C LEU A 144 -8.66 0.22 19.92
N GLN A 145 -9.05 1.36 19.37
CA GLN A 145 -10.36 1.95 19.56
C GLN A 145 -11.01 2.20 18.20
N VAL A 146 -12.23 1.73 18.04
CA VAL A 146 -13.08 1.99 16.87
C VAL A 146 -14.40 2.51 17.39
N GLN A 147 -14.76 3.71 16.99
CA GLN A 147 -16.03 4.32 17.33
C GLN A 147 -16.65 4.89 16.07
N GLY A 148 -17.97 4.95 15.98
CA GLY A 148 -18.58 5.51 14.79
C GLY A 148 -20.00 5.96 15.00
N LYS A 149 -20.57 6.53 13.94
CA LYS A 149 -21.99 6.81 13.80
C LYS A 149 -22.43 6.25 12.47
N THR A 150 -23.46 5.41 12.46
CA THR A 150 -23.96 4.80 11.23
C THR A 150 -25.48 4.89 11.16
N GLN A 151 -25.98 5.11 9.94
CA GLN A 151 -27.37 5.07 9.56
C GLN A 151 -27.60 3.88 8.61
N PRO A 152 -27.51 2.63 9.10
CA PRO A 152 -27.41 1.44 8.25
C PRO A 152 -28.68 1.17 7.42
N PHE A 153 -29.82 1.68 7.87
CA PHE A 153 -31.11 1.47 7.22
C PHE A 153 -31.63 2.72 6.48
N ALA A 154 -31.03 3.90 6.69
CA ALA A 154 -31.43 5.12 6.01
C ALA A 154 -31.03 5.10 4.51
N GLU A 155 -31.74 5.89 3.71
CA GLU A 155 -31.33 6.16 2.33
C GLU A 155 -29.90 6.70 2.31
N GLY A 156 -29.05 6.09 1.49
CA GLY A 156 -27.63 6.44 1.40
C GLY A 156 -26.70 5.80 2.42
N ARG A 157 -27.20 5.04 3.42
CA ARG A 157 -26.39 4.19 4.33
C ARG A 157 -25.14 4.87 4.89
N ARG A 158 -25.28 6.13 5.32
CA ARG A 158 -24.14 6.95 5.74
C ARG A 158 -23.49 6.37 6.99
N SER A 159 -22.18 6.24 6.96
CA SER A 159 -21.39 5.74 8.09
C SER A 159 -20.13 6.57 8.26
N HIS A 160 -19.83 6.94 9.49
CA HIS A 160 -18.58 7.58 9.89
C HIS A 160 -17.95 6.73 10.99
N VAL A 161 -16.71 6.32 10.82
CA VAL A 161 -16.00 5.44 11.75
C VAL A 161 -14.61 6.01 12.00
N ASP A 162 -14.36 6.41 13.24
CA ASP A 162 -13.04 6.76 13.74
C ASP A 162 -12.33 5.50 14.23
N VAL A 163 -11.08 5.34 13.80
CA VAL A 163 -10.19 4.24 14.17
C VAL A 163 -8.92 4.84 14.74
N SER A 164 -8.62 4.53 16.00
CA SER A 164 -7.32 4.80 16.61
C SER A 164 -6.64 3.48 16.96
N TRP A 165 -5.41 3.28 16.49
CA TRP A 165 -4.59 2.15 16.91
C TRP A 165 -3.22 2.67 17.32
N GLN A 166 -2.90 2.52 18.59
CA GLN A 166 -1.69 3.11 19.18
C GLN A 166 -0.67 2.02 19.49
N GLN A 167 0.61 2.36 19.27
CA GLN A 167 1.75 1.49 19.60
C GLN A 167 1.66 0.09 18.97
N LEU A 168 1.22 0.01 17.71
CA LEU A 168 1.19 -1.25 16.96
C LEU A 168 2.60 -1.78 16.72
N ASP A 169 2.90 -2.99 17.19
CA ASP A 169 4.20 -3.66 16.95
C ASP A 169 4.31 -4.17 15.51
N VAL A 170 5.01 -3.42 14.65
CA VAL A 170 5.08 -3.68 13.21
C VAL A 170 5.73 -5.04 12.88
N PRO A 171 6.91 -5.41 13.43
CA PRO A 171 7.49 -6.74 13.23
C PRO A 171 6.49 -7.88 13.42
N ARG A 172 5.76 -7.88 14.54
CA ARG A 172 4.80 -8.94 14.89
C ARG A 172 3.70 -9.09 13.83
N TRP A 173 3.17 -7.97 13.34
CA TRP A 173 2.12 -7.99 12.32
C TRP A 173 2.65 -8.35 10.94
N VAL A 174 3.85 -7.88 10.57
CA VAL A 174 4.50 -8.27 9.31
C VAL A 174 4.71 -9.79 9.24
N GLU A 175 5.16 -10.39 10.33
CA GLU A 175 5.32 -11.85 10.43
C GLU A 175 3.98 -12.59 10.34
N ALA A 176 2.95 -12.11 11.06
CA ALA A 176 1.62 -12.71 11.04
C ALA A 176 0.97 -12.67 9.64
N PHE A 177 1.19 -11.59 8.88
CA PHE A 177 0.67 -11.44 7.52
C PHE A 177 1.57 -12.02 6.43
N ALA A 178 2.83 -12.37 6.72
CA ALA A 178 3.78 -12.89 5.72
C ALA A 178 3.25 -14.10 4.92
N PRO A 179 2.54 -15.09 5.51
CA PRO A 179 1.97 -16.21 4.75
C PRO A 179 0.85 -15.82 3.77
N LEU A 180 0.25 -14.63 3.94
CA LEU A 180 -0.83 -14.11 3.09
C LEU A 180 -0.30 -13.28 1.93
N LEU A 181 1.00 -12.95 1.91
CA LEU A 181 1.60 -12.17 0.84
C LEU A 181 1.88 -13.06 -0.38
N PRO A 182 1.59 -12.58 -1.60
CA PRO A 182 1.87 -13.32 -2.83
C PRO A 182 3.36 -13.69 -3.00
N GLN A 183 4.24 -12.91 -2.40
CA GLN A 183 5.69 -13.09 -2.43
C GLN A 183 6.29 -12.70 -1.08
N ALA A 184 7.36 -13.39 -0.68
CA ALA A 184 8.11 -13.04 0.52
C ALA A 184 8.61 -11.59 0.41
N LEU A 185 8.42 -10.81 1.48
CA LEU A 185 9.01 -9.48 1.58
C LEU A 185 10.54 -9.62 1.52
N PRO A 186 11.24 -8.85 0.69
CA PRO A 186 12.70 -8.88 0.63
C PRO A 186 13.35 -8.15 1.82
N ILE A 187 12.56 -7.78 2.84
CA ILE A 187 12.96 -6.98 3.98
C ILE A 187 12.60 -7.72 5.27
N ASP A 188 13.52 -7.70 6.24
CA ASP A 188 13.22 -8.14 7.60
C ASP A 188 13.00 -6.89 8.45
N VAL A 189 11.85 -6.82 9.11
CA VAL A 189 11.50 -5.71 10.00
C VAL A 189 11.90 -6.09 11.42
N LEU A 190 12.96 -5.47 11.93
CA LEU A 190 13.51 -5.79 13.25
C LEU A 190 12.78 -5.04 14.37
N ARG A 191 12.40 -3.78 14.10
CA ARG A 191 11.71 -2.90 15.05
C ARG A 191 10.80 -1.93 14.31
N GLY A 192 9.75 -1.47 14.99
CA GLY A 192 8.92 -0.35 14.54
C GLY A 192 7.60 -0.32 15.30
N GLN A 193 7.16 0.88 15.67
CA GLN A 193 5.84 1.11 16.27
C GLN A 193 5.01 2.00 15.37
N LEU A 194 3.76 1.60 15.09
CA LEU A 194 2.85 2.35 14.25
C LEU A 194 1.68 2.90 15.09
N ASP A 195 1.46 4.20 14.99
CA ASP A 195 0.29 4.90 15.50
C ASP A 195 -0.61 5.34 14.34
N LEU A 196 -1.89 5.00 14.41
CA LEU A 196 -2.91 5.31 13.41
C LEU A 196 -4.04 6.11 14.06
N ARG A 197 -4.48 7.16 13.35
CA ARG A 197 -5.71 7.88 13.64
C ARG A 197 -6.42 8.15 12.32
N LEU A 198 -7.47 7.39 12.03
CA LEU A 198 -8.18 7.40 10.76
C LEU A 198 -9.65 7.70 10.99
N ALA A 199 -10.25 8.48 10.10
CA ALA A 199 -11.67 8.74 10.01
C ALA A 199 -12.17 8.21 8.66
N ILE A 200 -13.05 7.22 8.70
CA ILE A 200 -13.55 6.50 7.54
C ILE A 200 -15.01 6.91 7.33
N GLY A 201 -15.29 7.60 6.23
CA GLY A 201 -16.62 7.96 5.79
C GLY A 201 -17.09 7.09 4.64
N PHE A 202 -18.31 6.58 4.73
CA PHE A 202 -18.98 5.85 3.66
C PHE A 202 -20.36 6.46 3.40
N GLU A 203 -20.71 6.61 2.12
CA GLU A 203 -22.02 7.03 1.67
C GLU A 203 -22.39 6.30 0.38
N GLN A 204 -23.52 5.60 0.40
CA GLN A 204 -24.14 5.02 -0.78
C GLN A 204 -24.83 6.14 -1.57
N ARG A 205 -24.43 6.36 -2.82
CA ARG A 205 -25.08 7.31 -3.72
C ARG A 205 -26.07 6.59 -4.65
N PRO A 206 -27.15 7.25 -5.09
CA PRO A 206 -28.04 6.70 -6.12
C PRO A 206 -27.29 6.47 -7.43
N ALA A 207 -27.58 5.35 -8.10
CA ALA A 207 -27.05 5.10 -9.44
C ALA A 207 -27.45 6.26 -10.40
N PRO A 208 -26.56 6.71 -11.29
CA PRO A 208 -25.29 6.08 -11.70
C PRO A 208 -24.05 6.49 -10.89
N ALA A 209 -24.19 7.27 -9.82
CA ALA A 209 -23.03 7.71 -9.03
C ALA A 209 -22.42 6.55 -8.23
N ALA A 210 -21.09 6.43 -8.25
CA ALA A 210 -20.38 5.46 -7.42
C ALA A 210 -20.52 5.82 -5.92
N PRO A 211 -20.54 4.84 -5.00
CA PRO A 211 -20.47 5.13 -3.57
C PRO A 211 -19.26 6.00 -3.23
N LEU A 212 -19.38 6.82 -2.20
CA LEU A 212 -18.27 7.57 -1.64
C LEU A 212 -17.65 6.76 -0.50
N LEU A 213 -16.36 6.46 -0.62
CA LEU A 213 -15.53 5.94 0.47
C LEU A 213 -14.38 6.91 0.66
N ARG A 214 -14.32 7.58 1.81
CA ARG A 214 -13.27 8.54 2.16
C ARG A 214 -12.54 8.07 3.40
N ILE A 215 -11.22 8.01 3.34
CA ILE A 215 -10.35 7.64 4.46
C ILE A 215 -9.44 8.84 4.73
N ALA A 216 -9.67 9.52 5.83
CA ALA A 216 -8.89 10.69 6.23
C ALA A 216 -8.10 10.42 7.52
N GLY A 217 -7.03 11.18 7.77
CA GLY A 217 -6.35 11.14 9.07
C GLY A 217 -4.83 11.21 9.01
N SER A 218 -4.17 10.43 9.87
CA SER A 218 -2.72 10.44 10.03
C SER A 218 -2.18 9.06 10.44
N ALA A 219 -0.91 8.84 10.10
CA ALA A 219 -0.15 7.66 10.49
C ALA A 219 1.26 8.08 10.90
N THR A 220 1.77 7.55 12.01
CA THR A 220 3.15 7.78 12.47
C THR A 220 3.83 6.44 12.71
N LEU A 221 4.96 6.22 12.04
CA LEU A 221 5.85 5.10 12.27
C LEU A 221 7.08 5.59 13.03
N SER A 222 7.38 4.99 14.17
CA SER A 222 8.48 5.39 15.06
C SER A 222 9.48 4.25 15.25
N GLN A 223 10.76 4.60 15.41
CA GLN A 223 11.86 3.69 15.73
C GLN A 223 11.94 2.47 14.79
N MET A 224 11.70 2.71 13.50
CA MET A 224 11.72 1.65 12.49
C MET A 224 13.15 1.23 12.21
N GLN A 225 13.39 -0.07 12.18
CA GLN A 225 14.65 -0.68 11.80
C GLN A 225 14.38 -1.89 10.92
N THR A 226 14.97 -1.89 9.75
CA THR A 226 14.81 -2.96 8.75
C THR A 226 16.14 -3.32 8.13
N VAL A 227 16.25 -4.55 7.68
CA VAL A 227 17.39 -5.03 6.90
C VAL A 227 16.90 -5.63 5.60
N VAL A 228 17.74 -5.52 4.56
CA VAL A 228 17.52 -6.11 3.24
C VAL A 228 18.67 -7.09 3.04
N PRO A 229 18.57 -8.34 3.55
CA PRO A 229 19.71 -9.25 3.64
C PRO A 229 20.37 -9.51 2.28
N ALA A 230 19.55 -9.67 1.24
CA ALA A 230 20.00 -9.90 -0.13
C ALA A 230 20.87 -8.76 -0.69
N GLN A 231 20.66 -7.53 -0.24
CA GLN A 231 21.36 -6.34 -0.72
C GLN A 231 22.42 -5.83 0.26
N GLY A 232 22.55 -6.44 1.44
CA GLY A 232 23.44 -5.96 2.50
C GLY A 232 23.10 -4.54 2.97
N ALA A 233 21.82 -4.15 2.89
CA ALA A 233 21.36 -2.82 3.27
C ALA A 233 20.63 -2.85 4.62
N ARG A 234 20.79 -1.78 5.41
CA ARG A 234 20.04 -1.54 6.63
C ARG A 234 19.39 -0.17 6.55
N VAL A 235 18.12 -0.09 6.91
CA VAL A 235 17.35 1.15 6.93
C VAL A 235 16.80 1.34 8.32
N ALA A 236 17.16 2.44 8.97
CA ALA A 236 16.57 2.87 10.21
C ALA A 236 15.91 4.25 10.03
N VAL A 237 14.80 4.47 10.71
CA VAL A 237 14.07 5.74 10.67
C VAL A 237 13.57 6.02 12.07
N GLU A 238 13.92 7.19 12.61
CA GLU A 238 13.45 7.58 13.94
C GLU A 238 11.95 7.85 13.93
N ARG A 239 11.48 8.62 12.95
CA ARG A 239 10.05 8.91 12.78
C ARG A 239 9.69 9.16 11.32
N LEU A 240 8.65 8.50 10.84
CA LEU A 240 7.97 8.79 9.58
C LEU A 240 6.52 9.16 9.91
N ALA A 241 6.13 10.41 9.65
CA ALA A 241 4.76 10.88 9.87
C ALA A 241 4.09 11.23 8.55
N ILE A 242 2.85 10.78 8.39
CA ILE A 242 1.94 11.13 7.31
C ILE A 242 0.78 11.90 7.94
N GLU A 243 0.58 13.14 7.52
CA GLU A 243 -0.42 14.06 8.07
C GLU A 243 -1.34 14.56 6.95
N GLY A 244 -2.62 14.78 7.29
CA GLY A 244 -3.60 15.25 6.33
C GLY A 244 -3.83 14.26 5.18
N LEU A 245 -3.85 12.96 5.49
CA LEU A 245 -4.26 11.93 4.55
C LEU A 245 -5.74 12.15 4.19
N ASP A 246 -6.08 12.10 2.91
CA ASP A 246 -7.45 12.08 2.39
C ASP A 246 -7.45 11.20 1.14
N LEU A 247 -7.91 9.97 1.30
CA LEU A 247 -7.96 8.95 0.27
C LEU A 247 -9.41 8.69 -0.11
N GLN A 248 -9.73 8.76 -1.40
CA GLN A 248 -11.04 8.40 -1.96
C GLN A 248 -10.84 7.32 -3.02
N PRO A 249 -10.75 6.04 -2.63
CA PRO A 249 -10.36 4.96 -3.54
C PRO A 249 -11.31 4.75 -4.70
N LEU A 250 -12.62 4.91 -4.45
CA LEU A 250 -13.67 4.75 -5.45
C LEU A 250 -13.65 5.86 -6.50
N GLU A 251 -13.10 7.02 -6.16
CA GLU A 251 -12.88 8.14 -7.10
C GLU A 251 -11.43 8.21 -7.60
N ARG A 252 -10.56 7.28 -7.19
CA ARG A 252 -9.11 7.25 -7.48
C ARG A 252 -8.40 8.57 -7.13
N LYS A 253 -8.78 9.21 -6.03
CA LYS A 253 -8.15 10.45 -5.53
C LYS A 253 -7.36 10.18 -4.26
N ALA A 254 -6.17 10.76 -4.15
CA ALA A 254 -5.35 10.68 -2.95
C ALA A 254 -4.66 12.02 -2.65
N ILE A 255 -4.90 12.59 -1.49
CA ILE A 255 -4.24 13.82 -1.05
C ILE A 255 -3.50 13.52 0.25
N VAL A 256 -2.27 14.04 0.36
CA VAL A 256 -1.46 13.99 1.57
C VAL A 256 -0.98 15.39 1.88
N GLY A 257 -1.30 15.91 3.06
CA GLY A 257 -0.86 17.23 3.49
C GLY A 257 0.65 17.29 3.71
N ALA A 258 1.19 16.38 4.53
CA ALA A 258 2.63 16.33 4.78
C ALA A 258 3.14 14.90 4.95
N ILE A 259 4.33 14.65 4.42
CA ILE A 259 5.15 13.47 4.71
C ILE A 259 6.43 13.97 5.36
N ARG A 260 6.67 13.61 6.62
CA ARG A 260 7.87 14.00 7.37
C ARG A 260 8.70 12.78 7.72
N LEU A 261 9.97 12.81 7.35
CA LEU A 261 10.93 11.76 7.62
C LEU A 261 12.07 12.32 8.47
N GLN A 262 12.11 11.92 9.74
CA GLN A 262 13.08 12.37 10.72
C GLN A 262 14.20 11.35 10.87
N ALA A 263 15.44 11.82 10.77
CA ALA A 263 16.67 11.06 10.95
C ALA A 263 16.69 9.70 10.22
N PRO A 264 16.37 9.63 8.91
CA PRO A 264 16.51 8.38 8.17
C PRO A 264 17.99 8.02 8.01
N GLN A 265 18.34 6.79 8.34
CA GLN A 265 19.68 6.23 8.24
C GLN A 265 19.66 5.06 7.25
N LEU A 266 20.53 5.13 6.25
CA LEU A 266 20.71 4.08 5.27
C LEU A 266 22.16 3.63 5.30
N GLU A 267 22.40 2.38 5.68
CA GLU A 267 23.71 1.74 5.60
C GLU A 267 23.70 0.74 4.45
N VAL A 268 24.70 0.79 3.58
CA VAL A 268 24.77 -0.07 2.40
C VAL A 268 26.18 -0.64 2.25
N ASP A 269 26.27 -1.97 2.21
CA ASP A 269 27.46 -2.71 1.78
C ASP A 269 27.50 -2.72 0.23
N LEU A 270 28.40 -1.92 -0.35
CA LEU A 270 28.50 -1.76 -1.80
C LEU A 270 28.87 -3.06 -2.54
N PRO A 271 29.83 -3.88 -2.08
CA PRO A 271 30.09 -5.21 -2.64
C PRO A 271 28.85 -6.10 -2.68
N ARG A 272 28.06 -6.14 -1.59
CA ARG A 272 26.84 -6.96 -1.57
C ARG A 272 25.76 -6.41 -2.47
N LEU A 273 25.56 -5.10 -2.49
CA LEU A 273 24.59 -4.46 -3.37
C LEU A 273 24.90 -4.73 -4.86
N THR A 274 26.17 -4.67 -5.23
CA THR A 274 26.61 -4.93 -6.61
C THR A 274 26.54 -6.41 -6.98
N ALA A 275 26.79 -7.32 -6.02
CA ALA A 275 26.64 -8.76 -6.20
C ALA A 275 25.17 -9.22 -6.27
N ALA A 276 24.24 -8.49 -5.65
CA ALA A 276 22.80 -8.81 -5.63
C ALA A 276 22.11 -8.76 -7.01
N GLY A 277 22.82 -8.30 -8.06
CA GLY A 277 22.25 -8.09 -9.39
C GLY A 277 21.23 -6.94 -9.42
N PRO A 278 20.84 -6.46 -10.61
CA PRO A 278 19.74 -5.49 -10.70
C PRO A 278 18.47 -6.14 -10.14
N ALA A 279 17.76 -5.42 -9.27
CA ALA A 279 16.42 -5.80 -8.83
C ALA A 279 15.58 -6.23 -10.05
N PRO A 280 14.76 -7.29 -9.94
CA PRO A 280 13.97 -7.75 -11.07
C PRO A 280 13.14 -6.58 -11.60
N THR A 281 13.54 -6.05 -12.76
CA THR A 281 12.70 -5.16 -13.57
C THR A 281 11.68 -6.03 -14.31
N GLY A 282 10.91 -6.79 -13.53
CA GLY A 282 9.74 -7.53 -13.97
C GLY A 282 8.53 -6.62 -13.83
N LYS A 283 7.46 -6.94 -14.56
CA LYS A 283 6.15 -6.29 -14.45
C LYS A 283 5.45 -6.60 -13.11
N ASP A 284 6.21 -6.92 -12.06
CA ASP A 284 5.77 -7.13 -10.69
C ASP A 284 5.79 -5.79 -9.95
N ARG A 285 5.01 -4.83 -10.46
CA ARG A 285 4.34 -3.94 -9.50
C ARG A 285 3.55 -4.86 -8.56
N LEU A 286 3.40 -4.47 -7.30
CA LEU A 286 2.24 -4.87 -6.51
C LEU A 286 1.00 -4.42 -7.28
N VAL A 287 0.58 -5.25 -8.24
CA VAL A 287 -0.67 -5.14 -8.96
C VAL A 287 -1.66 -5.77 -8.00
N LEU A 288 -2.44 -4.93 -7.31
CA LEU A 288 -3.76 -5.33 -6.82
C LEU A 288 -4.47 -5.91 -8.05
N SER A 289 -4.53 -7.22 -8.10
CA SER A 289 -4.66 -7.97 -9.34
C SER A 289 -6.00 -7.68 -10.00
N ASP A 290 -5.98 -7.17 -11.24
CA ASP A 290 -7.00 -7.52 -12.21
C ASP A 290 -6.77 -9.00 -12.54
N ALA A 291 -7.68 -9.84 -12.07
CA ALA A 291 -7.69 -11.26 -12.34
C ALA A 291 -7.85 -11.52 -13.85
N PRO A 292 -7.03 -12.38 -14.48
CA PRO A 292 -7.35 -12.88 -15.80
C PRO A 292 -8.28 -14.09 -15.66
N ALA A 293 -9.56 -13.89 -15.95
CA ALA A 293 -10.43 -15.01 -16.30
C ALA A 293 -10.00 -15.56 -17.67
N SER A 294 -9.41 -16.75 -17.69
CA SER A 294 -9.20 -17.53 -18.90
C SER A 294 -10.34 -18.53 -19.05
N ALA A 295 -11.14 -18.42 -20.13
CA ALA A 295 -11.11 -19.41 -21.21
C ALA A 295 -12.17 -19.17 -22.31
N ALA A 296 -11.72 -19.44 -23.54
CA ALA A 296 -12.45 -19.94 -24.72
C ALA A 296 -13.15 -18.98 -25.72
N SER A 297 -12.34 -18.54 -26.70
CA SER A 297 -12.49 -18.73 -28.16
C SER A 297 -13.86 -18.58 -28.85
N ALA A 298 -13.96 -17.57 -29.74
CA ALA A 298 -14.51 -17.73 -31.10
C ALA A 298 -13.97 -16.60 -32.01
N ALA A 299 -13.67 -16.96 -33.27
CA ALA A 299 -12.99 -16.14 -34.26
C ALA A 299 -13.93 -15.19 -35.06
N GLY A 300 -13.37 -14.09 -35.56
CA GLY A 300 -13.74 -13.49 -36.85
C GLY A 300 -14.11 -12.00 -36.85
N GLY A 301 -13.42 -11.21 -37.68
CA GLY A 301 -13.97 -9.98 -38.28
C GLY A 301 -13.28 -8.65 -37.94
N ALA A 302 -12.63 -8.06 -38.93
CA ALA A 302 -11.92 -6.77 -38.87
C ALA A 302 -12.86 -5.55 -38.88
N ALA A 303 -12.52 -4.49 -38.13
CA ALA A 303 -12.65 -3.08 -38.54
C ALA A 303 -12.11 -2.10 -37.46
N SER A 304 -11.27 -1.17 -37.92
CA SER A 304 -11.10 0.21 -37.44
C SER A 304 -10.71 0.45 -35.97
N ALA A 305 -9.42 0.66 -35.75
CA ALA A 305 -8.89 1.33 -34.57
C ALA A 305 -9.27 2.83 -34.56
N PRO A 306 -9.89 3.35 -33.48
CA PRO A 306 -9.73 4.74 -33.11
C PRO A 306 -8.43 4.90 -32.30
N ALA A 307 -7.84 6.08 -32.44
CA ALA A 307 -6.66 6.51 -31.71
C ALA A 307 -6.83 6.29 -30.20
N VAL A 308 -5.76 5.79 -29.58
CA VAL A 308 -5.61 5.66 -28.13
C VAL A 308 -5.76 7.05 -27.52
N ALA A 309 -6.97 7.35 -27.05
CA ALA A 309 -7.19 8.38 -26.05
C ALA A 309 -6.33 8.00 -24.85
N GLY A 310 -5.47 8.92 -24.43
CA GLY A 310 -4.56 8.69 -23.31
C GLY A 310 -5.32 8.22 -22.08
N ASP A 311 -4.71 7.31 -21.33
CA ASP A 311 -5.19 6.80 -20.04
C ASP A 311 -5.65 7.95 -19.13
N ALA A 312 -6.94 8.29 -19.20
CA ALA A 312 -7.61 9.22 -18.31
C ALA A 312 -8.03 8.53 -16.99
N ASP A 313 -7.72 7.24 -16.85
CA ASP A 313 -8.12 6.36 -15.75
C ASP A 313 -7.05 6.19 -14.65
N GLY A 314 -6.07 7.09 -14.61
CA GLY A 314 -5.02 7.08 -13.57
C GLY A 314 -5.48 7.68 -12.24
N TRP A 315 -4.84 7.27 -11.15
CA TRP A 315 -5.00 7.91 -9.85
C TRP A 315 -4.58 9.38 -9.89
N GLN A 316 -5.44 10.25 -9.38
CA GLN A 316 -5.13 11.67 -9.16
C GLN A 316 -4.59 11.81 -7.75
N TRP A 317 -3.32 12.15 -7.63
CA TRP A 317 -2.68 12.29 -6.32
C TRP A 317 -1.91 13.58 -6.14
N ARG A 318 -1.86 14.06 -4.89
CA ARG A 318 -1.14 15.26 -4.49
C ARG A 318 -0.48 15.08 -3.13
N VAL A 319 0.74 15.59 -2.97
CA VAL A 319 1.47 15.70 -1.71
C VAL A 319 1.88 17.16 -1.53
N ASP A 320 1.30 17.85 -0.55
CA ASP A 320 1.52 19.29 -0.38
C ASP A 320 2.93 19.56 0.12
N LYS A 321 3.43 18.77 1.08
CA LYS A 321 4.80 18.85 1.61
C LYS A 321 5.44 17.48 1.80
N LEU A 322 6.70 17.37 1.42
CA LEU A 322 7.57 16.24 1.75
C LEU A 322 8.85 16.80 2.36
N GLU A 323 9.13 16.43 3.60
CA GLU A 323 10.23 16.93 4.41
C GLU A 323 11.05 15.75 4.91
N LEU A 324 12.37 15.85 4.75
CA LEU A 324 13.35 14.93 5.30
C LEU A 324 14.37 15.76 6.06
N ALA A 325 14.54 15.46 7.33
CA ALA A 325 15.50 16.12 8.21
C ALA A 325 16.51 15.11 8.75
N GLU A 326 17.76 15.57 8.94
CA GLU A 326 18.81 14.81 9.61
C GLU A 326 19.13 13.44 8.98
N GLY A 327 18.95 13.32 7.66
CA GLY A 327 19.24 12.07 6.97
C GLY A 327 20.72 11.73 6.95
N ARG A 328 21.04 10.44 7.02
CA ARG A 328 22.40 9.90 6.96
C ARG A 328 22.46 8.73 6.00
N VAL A 329 23.43 8.75 5.11
CA VAL A 329 23.79 7.59 4.29
C VAL A 329 25.21 7.19 4.61
N LEU A 330 25.44 5.92 4.95
CA LEU A 330 26.76 5.33 5.14
C LEU A 330 26.99 4.26 4.09
N LEU A 331 27.98 4.48 3.24
CA LEU A 331 28.41 3.51 2.23
C LEU A 331 29.67 2.81 2.76
N THR A 332 29.64 1.49 2.83
CA THR A 332 30.78 0.67 3.25
C THR A 332 31.34 -0.11 2.06
N GLU A 333 32.66 -0.10 1.96
CA GLU A 333 33.42 -0.84 0.94
C GLU A 333 34.78 -1.24 1.54
N PRO A 334 35.35 -2.41 1.21
CA PRO A 334 36.67 -2.82 1.71
C PRO A 334 37.78 -1.80 1.40
N ALA A 335 37.64 -1.04 0.31
CA ALA A 335 38.57 0.02 -0.07
C ALA A 335 38.47 1.29 0.80
N TRP A 336 37.41 1.43 1.61
CA TRP A 336 37.13 2.59 2.47
C TRP A 336 37.03 2.14 3.94
N PRO A 337 38.15 2.08 4.70
CA PRO A 337 38.16 1.56 6.07
C PRO A 337 37.23 2.32 7.04
N GLN A 338 36.96 3.59 6.77
CA GLN A 338 36.07 4.46 7.57
C GLN A 338 34.67 4.64 6.94
N GLY A 339 34.40 4.01 5.79
CA GLY A 339 33.19 4.25 5.00
C GLY A 339 33.12 5.65 4.39
N GLN A 340 32.09 5.91 3.57
CA GLN A 340 31.75 7.24 3.06
C GLN A 340 30.38 7.63 3.61
N ALA A 341 30.35 8.68 4.42
CA ALA A 341 29.14 9.19 5.03
C ALA A 341 28.64 10.46 4.32
N LEU A 342 27.34 10.53 4.04
CA LEU A 342 26.64 11.73 3.63
C LEU A 342 25.71 12.14 4.76
N THR A 343 26.01 13.23 5.45
CA THR A 343 25.23 13.71 6.60
C THR A 343 25.62 15.14 7.00
N PRO A 344 24.67 16.01 7.39
CA PRO A 344 23.23 15.78 7.38
C PRO A 344 22.65 15.94 5.97
N ILE A 345 21.63 15.15 5.64
CA ILE A 345 20.81 15.31 4.44
C ILE A 345 19.49 15.96 4.85
N THR A 346 19.15 17.05 4.19
CA THR A 346 17.87 17.74 4.34
C THR A 346 17.22 17.89 2.97
N LEU A 347 15.99 17.43 2.83
CA LEU A 347 15.21 17.55 1.60
C LEU A 347 13.85 18.16 1.93
N ALA A 348 13.47 19.19 1.19
CA ALA A 348 12.14 19.77 1.22
C ALA A 348 11.59 19.78 -0.21
N VAL A 349 10.41 19.20 -0.39
CA VAL A 349 9.66 19.25 -1.64
C VAL A 349 8.26 19.77 -1.35
N SER A 350 7.76 20.70 -2.17
CA SER A 350 6.44 21.30 -1.99
C SER A 350 5.63 21.28 -3.27
N GLY A 351 4.36 20.88 -3.16
CA GLY A 351 3.40 20.90 -4.26
C GLY A 351 3.59 19.79 -5.29
N LEU A 352 3.93 18.56 -4.86
CA LEU A 352 3.96 17.41 -5.77
C LEU A 352 2.53 17.05 -6.17
N ASP A 353 2.23 17.08 -7.47
CA ASP A 353 0.89 16.86 -7.98
C ASP A 353 0.96 16.14 -9.33
N ALA A 354 0.19 15.06 -9.46
CA ALA A 354 0.17 14.22 -10.66
C ALA A 354 -0.77 14.74 -11.76
N ARG A 355 -1.59 15.77 -11.49
CA ARG A 355 -2.55 16.30 -12.45
C ARG A 355 -1.83 16.91 -13.67
N PRO A 356 -2.38 16.75 -14.90
CA PRO A 356 -1.76 17.26 -16.13
C PRO A 356 -1.45 18.76 -16.09
N ASP A 357 -2.35 19.55 -15.50
CA ASP A 357 -2.28 21.01 -15.46
C ASP A 357 -1.67 21.55 -14.15
N ALA A 358 -1.05 20.69 -13.34
CA ALA A 358 -0.50 21.10 -12.06
C ALA A 358 0.77 21.97 -12.21
N PRO A 359 0.96 22.97 -11.34
CA PRO A 359 2.19 23.76 -11.31
C PRO A 359 3.40 22.88 -10.94
N PRO A 360 4.62 23.24 -11.40
CA PRO A 360 5.84 22.53 -11.00
C PRO A 360 6.07 22.63 -9.49
N ALA A 361 6.33 21.50 -8.85
CA ALA A 361 6.73 21.40 -7.46
C ALA A 361 8.12 22.01 -7.24
N THR A 362 8.37 22.62 -6.09
CA THR A 362 9.70 23.12 -5.70
C THR A 362 10.46 22.06 -4.93
N LEU A 363 11.75 21.90 -5.21
CA LEU A 363 12.66 21.01 -4.49
C LEU A 363 13.87 21.80 -3.98
N ALA A 364 14.20 21.60 -2.72
CA ALA A 364 15.44 22.06 -2.09
C ALA A 364 16.09 20.87 -1.36
N LEU A 365 17.34 20.56 -1.71
CA LEU A 365 18.14 19.51 -1.11
C LEU A 365 19.46 20.12 -0.62
N SER A 366 19.82 19.87 0.62
CA SER A 366 21.11 20.20 1.20
C SER A 366 21.74 18.94 1.76
N LEU A 367 22.99 18.69 1.43
CA LEU A 367 23.77 17.60 2.01
C LEU A 367 25.20 18.02 2.25
N VAL A 368 25.88 17.33 3.15
CA VAL A 368 27.32 17.48 3.38
C VAL A 368 27.98 16.14 3.11
N ASP A 369 29.04 16.16 2.30
CA ASP A 369 29.82 14.97 2.01
C ASP A 369 30.83 14.64 3.13
N ALA A 370 31.49 13.49 3.00
CA ALA A 370 32.48 13.04 3.98
C ALA A 370 33.71 13.97 4.09
N GLN A 371 33.95 14.83 3.09
CA GLN A 371 35.02 15.82 3.09
C GLN A 371 34.57 17.19 3.63
N GLY A 372 33.34 17.30 4.13
CA GLY A 372 32.75 18.53 4.67
C GLY A 372 32.25 19.51 3.61
N ALA A 373 32.23 19.12 2.33
CA ALA A 373 31.73 19.97 1.26
C ALA A 373 30.19 20.00 1.29
N LYS A 374 29.64 21.21 1.39
CA LYS A 374 28.20 21.44 1.37
C LYS A 374 27.69 21.46 -0.07
N VAL A 375 26.79 20.56 -0.42
CA VAL A 375 26.12 20.55 -1.73
C VAL A 375 24.69 21.00 -1.54
N GLN A 376 24.29 22.03 -2.29
CA GLN A 376 22.91 22.51 -2.32
C GLN A 376 22.33 22.32 -3.73
N VAL A 377 21.13 21.77 -3.81
CA VAL A 377 20.42 21.53 -5.05
C VAL A 377 19.02 22.11 -4.93
N ASP A 378 18.76 23.16 -5.71
CA ASP A 378 17.44 23.78 -5.83
C ASP A 378 16.85 23.46 -7.19
N GLY A 379 15.54 23.29 -7.28
CA GLY A 379 14.92 23.03 -8.55
C GLY A 379 13.42 22.98 -8.56
N THR A 380 12.90 22.71 -9.75
CA THR A 380 11.47 22.51 -10.00
C THR A 380 11.23 21.14 -10.63
N LEU A 381 10.22 20.42 -10.15
CA LEU A 381 9.83 19.10 -10.61
C LEU A 381 8.41 19.18 -11.20
N SER A 382 8.20 18.66 -12.42
CA SER A 382 6.86 18.45 -12.95
C SER A 382 6.62 16.96 -13.11
N VAL A 383 5.69 16.43 -12.32
CA VAL A 383 5.34 15.00 -12.30
C VAL A 383 4.64 14.61 -13.60
N ALA A 384 3.61 15.36 -14.00
CA ALA A 384 2.84 15.10 -15.22
C ALA A 384 3.71 15.23 -16.49
N ALA A 385 4.51 16.29 -16.59
CA ALA A 385 5.40 16.49 -17.73
C ALA A 385 6.70 15.66 -17.64
N ARG A 386 6.88 14.88 -16.56
CA ARG A 386 8.03 14.01 -16.27
C ARG A 386 9.38 14.69 -16.51
N ASN A 387 9.50 15.93 -16.05
CA ASN A 387 10.71 16.71 -16.21
C ASN A 387 11.16 17.34 -14.88
N ALA A 388 12.45 17.59 -14.78
CA ALA A 388 13.07 18.21 -13.63
C ALA A 388 14.09 19.25 -14.10
N ARG A 389 14.08 20.43 -13.48
CA ARG A 389 15.10 21.46 -13.65
C ARG A 389 15.80 21.65 -12.32
N LEU A 390 17.03 21.16 -12.23
CA LEU A 390 17.83 21.18 -11.01
C LEU A 390 19.06 22.08 -11.21
N LYS A 391 19.36 22.87 -10.20
CA LYS A 391 20.54 23.73 -10.11
C LYS A 391 21.33 23.31 -8.87
N ALA A 392 22.45 22.65 -9.10
CA ALA A 392 23.38 22.28 -8.04
C ALA A 392 24.44 23.37 -7.85
N THR A 393 24.80 23.62 -6.59
CA THR A 393 25.91 24.46 -6.17
C THR A 393 26.82 23.67 -5.23
N TRP A 394 28.13 23.84 -5.40
CA TRP A 394 29.16 23.14 -4.64
C TRP A 394 30.33 24.10 -4.36
N PRO A 395 31.05 23.95 -3.23
CA PRO A 395 32.19 24.79 -2.91
C PRO A 395 33.31 24.60 -3.92
N ALA A 396 34.06 25.66 -4.18
CA ALA A 396 35.12 25.68 -5.20
C ALA A 396 36.30 24.73 -4.89
N SER A 397 36.47 24.32 -3.63
CA SER A 397 37.53 23.42 -3.16
C SER A 397 37.25 21.94 -3.43
N SER A 398 35.99 21.53 -3.62
CA SER A 398 35.58 20.14 -3.90
C SER A 398 35.31 19.93 -5.39
N ARG A 399 36.27 20.31 -6.25
CA ARG A 399 36.17 20.03 -7.69
C ARG A 399 36.24 18.51 -7.90
N PRO A 400 35.24 17.87 -8.54
CA PRO A 400 35.50 16.56 -9.13
C PRO A 400 36.64 16.74 -10.14
N LEU A 401 37.66 15.88 -10.06
CA LEU A 401 38.77 15.86 -11.01
C LEU A 401 38.18 15.92 -12.44
N GLY A 402 38.40 17.03 -13.15
CA GLY A 402 37.95 17.23 -14.55
C GLY A 402 37.02 18.41 -14.85
N SER A 403 36.66 19.28 -13.90
CA SER A 403 35.65 20.34 -14.09
C SER A 403 36.23 21.76 -14.21
N ARG A 404 36.49 22.28 -15.44
CA ARG A 404 36.75 23.72 -15.69
C ARG A 404 35.48 24.57 -15.55
N ARG A 405 35.65 25.81 -15.04
CA ARG A 405 34.61 26.81 -14.69
C ARG A 405 33.44 26.85 -15.68
N GLY A 406 32.23 26.66 -15.18
CA GLY A 406 31.01 26.98 -15.89
C GLY A 406 29.78 26.60 -15.07
N ARG A 407 28.84 27.53 -14.91
CA ARG A 407 27.48 27.24 -14.44
C ARG A 407 26.94 26.07 -15.28
N ARG A 408 26.67 24.90 -14.66
CA ARG A 408 26.18 23.72 -15.39
C ARG A 408 24.69 23.56 -15.12
N CYS A 409 23.86 23.94 -16.08
CA CYS A 409 22.46 23.51 -16.11
C CYS A 409 22.41 22.12 -16.77
N PHE A 410 21.89 21.13 -16.06
CA PHE A 410 21.63 19.80 -16.60
C PHE A 410 20.15 19.68 -16.92
N GLN A 411 19.82 19.10 -18.07
CA GLN A 411 18.45 18.73 -18.43
C GLN A 411 18.35 17.21 -18.28
N CYS A 412 17.57 16.77 -17.30
CA CYS A 412 17.37 15.36 -17.02
C CYS A 412 16.03 14.91 -17.62
N ALA A 413 16.07 13.84 -18.38
CA ALA A 413 14.90 13.21 -18.96
C ALA A 413 14.75 11.79 -18.40
N TRP A 414 13.53 11.42 -18.09
CA TRP A 414 13.19 10.09 -17.60
C TRP A 414 13.26 9.08 -18.77
N TRP A 415 14.04 8.01 -18.59
CA TRP A 415 14.24 6.94 -19.57
C TRP A 415 14.12 5.58 -18.86
N GLY A 416 12.89 5.10 -18.67
CA GLY A 416 12.63 3.85 -17.94
C GLY A 416 12.92 4.00 -16.43
N PRO A 417 13.55 3.03 -15.74
CA PRO A 417 13.73 3.08 -14.29
C PRO A 417 14.83 4.05 -13.82
N THR A 418 15.53 4.74 -14.74
CA THR A 418 16.65 5.63 -14.40
C THR A 418 16.54 7.00 -15.08
N TRP A 419 17.02 8.03 -14.39
CA TRP A 419 17.14 9.37 -14.95
C TRP A 419 18.44 9.49 -15.76
N ARG A 420 18.36 9.96 -17.01
CA ARG A 420 19.56 10.34 -17.78
C ARG A 420 19.62 11.85 -17.95
N CYS A 421 20.70 12.45 -17.47
CA CYS A 421 20.96 13.88 -17.61
C CYS A 421 21.91 14.12 -18.80
N ARG A 422 21.49 14.98 -19.75
CA ARG A 422 22.36 15.47 -20.82
C ARG A 422 22.75 16.92 -20.55
N ARG A 423 23.99 17.27 -20.90
CA ARG A 423 24.46 18.67 -20.93
C ARG A 423 23.79 19.41 -22.06
N ARG A 424 23.30 20.63 -21.80
CA ARG A 424 22.90 21.57 -22.84
C ARG A 424 24.16 22.02 -23.62
N PRO A 425 24.22 21.91 -24.95
CA PRO A 425 25.36 22.45 -25.70
C PRO A 425 25.38 23.98 -25.61
N ARG A 426 26.59 24.55 -25.42
CA ARG A 426 26.85 25.99 -25.44
C ARG A 426 26.69 26.51 -26.88
N SER A 427 25.74 27.41 -27.13
CA SER A 427 25.74 28.21 -28.36
C SER A 427 26.95 29.14 -28.32
N ALA A 428 27.91 28.95 -29.23
CA ALA A 428 29.05 29.83 -29.40
C ALA A 428 28.58 31.21 -29.89
N ARG A 429 28.83 32.26 -29.11
CA ARG A 429 28.77 33.65 -29.59
C ARG A 429 29.95 33.88 -30.53
N ARG A 430 29.69 34.16 -31.81
CA ARG A 430 30.62 34.93 -32.67
C ARG A 430 30.14 36.37 -32.71
N ALA A 431 31.07 37.29 -32.46
CA ALA A 431 30.88 38.73 -32.65
C ALA A 431 30.80 39.06 -34.15
N GLY A 432 30.00 40.09 -34.51
CA GLY A 432 29.76 40.53 -35.88
C GLY A 432 30.96 41.26 -36.52
N PRO A 433 30.76 41.89 -37.71
CA PRO A 433 30.08 43.18 -37.67
C PRO A 433 29.03 43.46 -38.78
N SER A 434 28.18 44.43 -38.42
CA SER A 434 27.15 45.20 -39.13
C SER A 434 27.22 45.34 -40.66
N ALA A 435 26.09 45.07 -41.33
CA ALA A 435 25.49 45.98 -42.34
C ALA A 435 24.01 45.61 -42.66
N LYS A 436 23.11 46.59 -42.44
CA LYS A 436 21.80 46.94 -43.07
C LYS A 436 20.70 45.85 -43.32
N ALA A 437 19.48 46.24 -42.88
CA ALA A 437 18.14 45.60 -42.85
C ALA A 437 17.52 45.30 -44.26
N PRO A 438 16.29 44.72 -44.45
CA PRO A 438 15.12 44.66 -43.54
C PRO A 438 14.18 43.39 -43.54
N TYR A 439 13.26 43.38 -42.56
CA TYR A 439 11.92 42.74 -42.47
C TYR A 439 11.69 41.21 -42.66
N SER A 440 11.18 40.58 -41.59
CA SER A 440 9.93 39.77 -41.51
C SER A 440 10.04 38.50 -40.63
N SER A 441 8.97 38.27 -39.89
CA SER A 441 8.67 37.13 -39.01
C SER A 441 8.62 35.77 -39.74
N ARG A 442 9.00 34.66 -39.07
CA ARG A 442 8.15 33.44 -38.90
C ARG A 442 8.83 32.28 -38.15
N ASP A 443 7.97 31.56 -37.43
CA ASP A 443 8.14 30.32 -36.67
C ASP A 443 8.88 29.17 -37.36
N TRP A 444 9.56 28.33 -36.57
CA TRP A 444 9.89 26.95 -36.96
C TRP A 444 9.60 25.94 -35.84
N LYS A 445 8.58 25.09 -36.11
CA LYS A 445 8.33 23.78 -35.47
C LYS A 445 9.35 22.76 -35.96
N CYS A 446 9.82 21.86 -35.08
CA CYS A 446 10.54 20.64 -35.50
C CYS A 446 9.71 19.38 -35.23
N SER A 447 9.29 18.72 -36.31
CA SER A 447 8.69 17.38 -36.37
C SER A 447 9.75 16.28 -36.46
N ARG A 448 9.43 15.09 -35.93
CA ARG A 448 10.26 13.86 -35.93
C ARG A 448 10.51 13.33 -37.35
N SER A 449 11.76 12.97 -37.65
CA SER A 449 12.15 12.21 -38.85
C SER A 449 12.34 10.72 -38.54
N VAL A 450 11.66 9.86 -39.29
CA VAL A 450 11.80 8.39 -39.36
C VAL A 450 12.95 8.05 -40.34
N PRO A 451 13.76 6.98 -40.12
CA PRO A 451 14.86 6.64 -41.02
C PRO A 451 14.38 5.85 -42.26
N PRO A 452 15.04 5.99 -43.44
CA PRO A 452 14.60 5.34 -44.67
C PRO A 452 15.10 3.90 -44.83
N ARG A 453 14.20 3.03 -45.31
CA ARG A 453 14.46 1.67 -45.83
C ARG A 453 15.26 1.76 -47.14
N ARG A 454 16.34 0.97 -47.25
CA ARG A 454 17.09 0.76 -48.51
C ARG A 454 16.35 -0.24 -49.40
N LEU A 455 15.94 0.21 -50.60
CA LEU A 455 15.53 -0.61 -51.74
C LEU A 455 16.72 -0.72 -52.71
N ARG A 456 17.19 -1.94 -53.00
CA ARG A 456 18.02 -2.26 -54.18
C ARG A 456 17.19 -3.16 -55.10
N ARG A 457 16.99 -2.74 -56.36
CA ARG A 457 16.34 -3.53 -57.41
C ARG A 457 17.36 -4.33 -58.24
N ARG A 458 17.11 -5.64 -58.30
CA ARG A 458 17.20 -6.63 -59.40
C ARG A 458 18.19 -6.44 -60.56
N ARG A 459 18.95 -7.51 -60.84
CA ARG A 459 18.98 -8.19 -62.16
C ARG A 459 19.10 -9.73 -61.99
N HIS A 460 18.49 -10.44 -62.94
CA HIS A 460 18.36 -11.90 -63.15
C HIS A 460 19.74 -12.61 -63.27
N ALA A 461 19.94 -13.92 -63.09
CA ALA A 461 19.17 -15.06 -63.60
C ALA A 461 19.53 -16.41 -62.92
N ARG A 462 18.53 -17.32 -62.96
CA ARG A 462 18.56 -18.79 -63.15
C ARG A 462 19.46 -19.74 -62.32
N GLN A 463 18.73 -20.70 -61.74
CA GLN A 463 18.91 -22.17 -61.83
C GLN A 463 19.61 -22.94 -60.69
N LEU A 464 18.79 -23.85 -60.14
CA LEU A 464 19.05 -25.27 -59.81
C LEU A 464 19.74 -25.64 -58.48
N ALA A 465 18.91 -26.24 -57.63
CA ALA A 465 19.04 -27.60 -57.09
C ALA A 465 19.84 -27.85 -55.79
N SER A 466 19.27 -28.81 -55.04
CA SER A 466 19.85 -29.72 -54.05
C SER A 466 19.98 -29.23 -52.59
N SER A 467 18.96 -29.63 -51.80
CA SER A 467 19.16 -30.32 -50.52
C SER A 467 19.75 -31.72 -50.81
N PRO A 468 20.50 -32.33 -49.88
CA PRO A 468 19.88 -33.26 -48.92
C PRO A 468 20.55 -33.18 -47.52
N SER A 469 19.85 -33.48 -46.41
CA SER A 469 19.77 -34.81 -45.74
C SER A 469 21.16 -35.40 -45.43
N GLN A 470 21.48 -36.07 -44.33
CA GLN A 470 20.74 -36.60 -43.19
C GLN A 470 21.79 -37.31 -42.31
N THR A 471 21.57 -37.32 -40.99
CA THR A 471 21.84 -38.44 -40.04
C THR A 471 23.14 -39.26 -40.10
N ARG A 472 23.82 -39.36 -38.94
CA ARG A 472 24.03 -40.62 -38.18
C ARG A 472 24.62 -40.28 -36.80
N ARG A 473 23.86 -40.55 -35.72
CA ARG A 473 23.90 -41.74 -34.81
C ARG A 473 24.82 -41.46 -33.61
N ARG A 474 24.24 -41.38 -32.40
CA ARG A 474 24.18 -42.43 -31.35
C ARG A 474 25.58 -42.65 -30.74
N THR A 475 25.83 -42.72 -29.44
CA THR A 475 25.07 -42.88 -28.18
C THR A 475 26.16 -42.94 -27.10
N GLY A 476 25.84 -42.60 -25.85
CA GLY A 476 26.49 -43.24 -24.69
C GLY A 476 27.19 -42.32 -23.70
N CYS A 477 26.49 -42.08 -22.59
CA CYS A 477 27.04 -41.67 -21.30
C CYS A 477 28.09 -42.66 -20.78
N ALA A 478 29.08 -42.17 -20.03
CA ALA A 478 29.51 -42.77 -18.75
C ALA A 478 30.40 -41.81 -17.95
N CYS A 479 30.12 -41.76 -16.65
CA CYS A 479 30.71 -40.91 -15.63
C CYS A 479 32.07 -41.42 -15.09
N ARG A 480 32.64 -40.54 -14.25
CA ARG A 480 33.55 -40.73 -13.10
C ARG A 480 35.05 -40.53 -13.33
N GLY A 481 35.58 -39.66 -12.48
CA GLY A 481 36.97 -39.25 -12.44
C GLY A 481 37.80 -39.89 -11.33
N SER A 482 39.04 -39.43 -11.30
CA SER A 482 40.02 -39.32 -10.21
C SER A 482 41.27 -38.81 -10.93
N THR A 483 41.86 -37.70 -10.54
CA THR A 483 42.60 -37.51 -9.29
C THR A 483 42.60 -36.04 -8.89
#